data_AF-A0AAD0KBI6-F1
#
_entry.id   AF-A0AAD0KBI6-F1
#
_cell.length_a   1.000
_cell.length_b   1.000
_cell.length_c   1.000
_cell.angle_alpha   90.00
_cell.angle_beta   90.00
_cell.angle_gamma   90.00
#
_symmetry.space_group_name_H-M   'P 1'
#
loop_
_entity.id
_entity.type
_entity.pdbx_description
1 polymer ?
#
loop_
_entity_poly.entity_id
_entity_poly.type
_entity_poly.pdbx_seq_one_letter_code
_entity_poly.pdbx_strand_id
1 'polypeptide(L)'
;MSKHERAFTGDFDEVLHAIHACVLNGSSSASYEAGSDITVGDVRCATLVFERYSMVGNNRLSLTVTLIGRGRELNLVAITSGGSQAVFWKLNFYGEDAFLSQFVGHLDTIIGRQSA
;
A
#
# COMPACT_ATOMS: atom_id res chain seq x y z
N MET A 1 -6.39 11.70 4.59
CA MET A 1 -5.53 11.16 3.52
C MET A 1 -4.11 11.15 4.05
N SER A 2 -3.55 9.96 4.28
CA SER A 2 -2.17 9.79 4.71
C SER A 2 -1.34 9.23 3.55
N LYS A 3 -0.05 9.59 3.51
CA LYS A 3 0.88 9.24 2.42
C LYS A 3 2.20 8.77 2.99
N HIS A 4 2.75 7.71 2.41
CA HIS A 4 4.11 7.24 2.66
C HIS A 4 4.86 7.10 1.35
N GLU A 5 6.09 7.60 1.31
CA GLU A 5 7.00 7.53 0.16
C GLU A 5 8.37 7.06 0.61
N ARG A 6 8.94 6.08 -0.09
CA ARG A 6 10.25 5.52 0.26
C ARG A 6 11.01 5.03 -0.95
N ALA A 7 12.28 5.44 -1.04
CA ALA A 7 13.26 4.87 -1.95
C ALA A 7 14.09 3.79 -1.23
N PHE A 8 14.37 2.69 -1.92
CA PHE A 8 15.18 1.58 -1.41
C PHE A 8 15.69 0.71 -2.56
N THR A 9 16.53 -0.28 -2.26
CA THR A 9 16.97 -1.27 -3.24
C THR A 9 16.32 -2.62 -2.97
N GLY A 10 16.01 -3.36 -4.02
CA GLY A 10 15.35 -4.66 -3.89
C GLY A 10 15.09 -5.33 -5.23
N ASP A 11 14.51 -6.52 -5.17
CA ASP A 11 13.93 -7.18 -6.34
C ASP A 11 12.47 -6.74 -6.51
N PHE A 12 12.10 -6.31 -7.72
CA PHE A 12 10.78 -5.72 -7.96
C PHE A 12 9.65 -6.74 -7.72
N ASP A 13 9.81 -7.97 -8.21
CA ASP A 13 8.77 -9.00 -8.13
C ASP A 13 8.61 -9.52 -6.70
N GLU A 14 9.71 -9.71 -5.97
CA GLU A 14 9.66 -10.06 -4.55
C GLU A 14 8.94 -8.99 -3.73
N VAL A 15 9.26 -7.72 -3.96
CA VAL A 15 8.63 -6.59 -3.25
C VAL A 15 7.17 -6.46 -3.61
N LEU A 16 6.81 -6.61 -4.89
CA LEU A 16 5.42 -6.57 -5.35
C LEU A 16 4.59 -7.70 -4.73
N HIS A 17 5.14 -8.92 -4.70
CA HIS A 17 4.50 -10.06 -4.05
C HIS A 17 4.32 -9.84 -2.55
N ALA A 18 5.35 -9.30 -1.90
CA ALA A 18 5.33 -8.95 -0.49
C ALA A 18 4.26 -7.91 -0.15
N ILE A 19 4.10 -6.86 -0.97
CA ILE A 19 3.04 -5.85 -0.79
C ILE A 19 1.67 -6.52 -0.83
N HIS A 20 1.43 -7.37 -1.83
CA HIS A 20 0.16 -8.04 -2.01
C HIS A 20 -0.16 -8.97 -0.82
N ALA A 21 0.82 -9.77 -0.39
CA ALA A 21 0.68 -10.65 0.78
C ALA A 21 0.49 -9.85 2.07
N CYS A 22 1.22 -8.75 2.25
CA CYS A 22 1.15 -7.91 3.44
C CYS A 22 -0.25 -7.31 3.63
N VAL A 23 -0.84 -6.75 2.57
CA VAL A 23 -2.15 -6.09 2.68
C VAL A 23 -3.25 -7.12 2.96
N LEU A 24 -3.25 -8.25 2.24
CA LEU A 24 -4.28 -9.28 2.39
C LEU A 24 -4.17 -10.07 3.70
N ASN A 25 -2.95 -10.35 4.17
CA ASN A 25 -2.74 -11.07 5.43
C ASN A 25 -2.82 -10.15 6.65
N GLY A 26 -2.55 -8.85 6.48
CA GLY A 26 -2.57 -7.86 7.56
C GLY A 26 -3.98 -7.43 7.97
N SER A 27 -5.01 -7.74 7.18
CA SER A 27 -6.39 -7.40 7.53
C SER A 27 -7.39 -8.40 6.93
N SER A 28 -8.22 -9.00 7.79
CA SER A 28 -9.30 -9.91 7.38
C SER A 28 -10.41 -9.27 6.55
N SER A 29 -10.49 -7.93 6.52
CA SER A 29 -11.46 -7.18 5.73
C SER A 29 -10.84 -6.44 4.54
N ALA A 30 -9.55 -6.68 4.25
CA ALA A 30 -8.88 -6.14 3.08
C ALA A 30 -9.13 -7.03 1.85
N SER A 31 -9.39 -6.38 0.71
CA SER A 31 -9.55 -7.01 -0.60
C SER A 31 -8.70 -6.29 -1.64
N TYR A 32 -8.22 -7.07 -2.62
CA TYR A 32 -7.61 -6.52 -3.82
C TYR A 32 -8.71 -6.12 -4.80
N GLU A 33 -8.71 -4.87 -5.25
CA GLU A 33 -9.75 -4.33 -6.14
C GLU A 33 -9.27 -4.30 -7.59
N ALA A 34 -8.08 -3.75 -7.83
CA ALA A 34 -7.54 -3.58 -9.16
C ALA A 34 -6.03 -3.35 -9.12
N GLY A 35 -5.39 -3.48 -10.29
CA GLY A 35 -3.98 -3.17 -10.42
C GLY A 35 -3.56 -3.10 -11.88
N SER A 36 -2.37 -2.54 -12.09
CA SER A 36 -1.71 -2.41 -13.37
C SER A 36 -0.22 -2.63 -13.17
N ASP A 37 0.42 -3.29 -14.13
CA ASP A 37 1.86 -3.50 -14.17
C ASP A 37 2.34 -3.14 -15.57
N ILE A 38 3.03 -2.01 -15.68
CA ILE A 38 3.45 -1.42 -16.95
C ILE A 38 4.96 -1.25 -16.97
N THR A 39 5.54 -1.50 -18.14
CA THR A 39 6.96 -1.23 -18.38
C THR A 39 7.09 -0.19 -19.48
N VAL A 40 7.86 0.86 -19.20
CA VAL A 40 8.17 1.94 -20.15
C VAL A 40 9.68 2.12 -20.17
N GLY A 41 10.32 1.68 -21.27
CA GLY A 41 11.77 1.68 -21.37
C GLY A 41 12.41 0.76 -20.33
N ASP A 42 13.28 1.32 -19.50
CA ASP A 42 13.98 0.62 -18.42
C ASP A 42 13.27 0.74 -17.04
N VAL A 43 12.09 1.35 -17.02
CA VAL A 43 11.29 1.54 -15.81
C VAL A 43 10.08 0.62 -15.82
N ARG A 44 9.88 -0.14 -14.74
CA ARG A 44 8.66 -0.89 -14.44
C ARG A 44 7.87 -0.16 -13.37
N CYS A 45 6.56 -0.08 -13.51
CA CYS A 45 5.66 0.59 -12.59
C CYS A 45 4.45 -0.31 -12.36
N ALA A 46 4.25 -0.71 -11.11
CA ALA A 46 3.08 -1.47 -10.69
C ALA A 46 2.24 -0.61 -9.74
N THR A 47 0.97 -0.44 -10.06
CA THR A 47 -0.03 0.22 -9.21
C THR A 47 -1.03 -0.83 -8.74
N LEU A 48 -1.25 -0.92 -7.45
CA LEU A 48 -2.18 -1.83 -6.80
C LEU A 48 -3.19 -1.02 -5.97
N VAL A 49 -4.47 -1.39 -6.05
CA VAL A 49 -5.56 -0.78 -5.31
C VAL A 49 -6.19 -1.84 -4.43
N PHE A 50 -6.28 -1.54 -3.15
CA PHE A 50 -6.90 -2.38 -2.13
C PHE A 50 -8.02 -1.61 -1.44
N GLU A 51 -9.10 -2.28 -1.10
CA GLU A 51 -10.10 -1.75 -0.17
C GLU A 51 -10.01 -2.48 1.16
N ARG A 52 -10.37 -1.79 2.24
CA ARG A 52 -10.59 -2.37 3.55
C ARG A 52 -11.91 -1.86 4.08
N TYR A 53 -12.79 -2.80 4.42
CA TYR A 53 -14.05 -2.46 5.08
C TYR A 53 -13.83 -2.24 6.58
N SER A 54 -14.26 -1.09 7.10
CA SER A 54 -14.23 -0.80 8.54
C SER A 54 -15.62 -1.01 9.14
N MET A 55 -15.77 -2.09 9.90
CA MET A 55 -17.02 -2.38 10.65
C MET A 55 -17.34 -1.29 11.68
N VAL A 56 -16.33 -0.61 12.22
CA VAL A 56 -16.50 0.41 13.28
C VAL A 56 -17.03 1.76 12.75
N GLY A 57 -17.26 1.89 11.45
CA GLY A 57 -17.81 3.13 10.87
C GLY A 57 -18.68 2.96 9.64
N ASN A 58 -19.01 1.71 9.25
CA ASN A 58 -19.73 1.40 8.01
C ASN A 58 -19.10 2.07 6.78
N ASN A 59 -17.76 2.17 6.76
CA ASN A 59 -17.01 2.95 5.77
C ASN A 59 -15.99 2.09 5.01
N ARG A 60 -15.68 2.50 3.78
CA ARG A 60 -14.65 1.90 2.93
C ARG A 60 -13.41 2.79 2.92
N LEU A 61 -12.28 2.19 3.22
CA LEU A 61 -10.96 2.80 3.07
C LEU A 61 -10.25 2.14 1.90
N SER A 62 -9.80 2.92 0.93
CA SER A 62 -8.93 2.46 -0.15
C SER A 62 -7.48 2.75 0.18
N LEU A 63 -6.57 1.84 -0.19
CA LEU A 63 -5.13 2.01 -0.19
C LEU A 63 -4.62 1.78 -1.61
N THR A 64 -3.96 2.78 -2.16
CA THR A 64 -3.27 2.67 -3.44
C THR A 64 -1.78 2.60 -3.18
N VAL A 65 -1.13 1.55 -3.69
CA VAL A 65 0.33 1.37 -3.63
C VAL A 65 0.87 1.43 -5.04
N THR A 66 1.86 2.27 -5.28
CA THR A 66 2.61 2.33 -6.54
C THR A 66 4.06 1.99 -6.27
N LEU A 67 4.56 0.96 -6.92
CA LEU A 67 5.96 0.53 -6.90
C LEU A 67 6.59 0.84 -8.26
N ILE A 68 7.63 1.65 -8.26
CA ILE A 68 8.38 2.04 -9.44
C ILE A 68 9.79 1.46 -9.31
N GLY A 69 10.28 0.81 -10.36
CA GLY A 69 11.59 0.19 -10.37
C GLY A 69 12.38 0.50 -11.63
N ARG A 70 13.67 0.82 -11.46
CA ARG A 70 14.69 0.83 -12.51
C ARG A 70 15.81 -0.10 -12.08
N GLY A 71 15.87 -1.30 -12.67
CA GLY A 71 16.76 -2.35 -12.17
C GLY A 71 16.47 -2.69 -10.71
N ARG A 72 17.46 -2.53 -9.82
CA ARG A 72 17.31 -2.74 -8.37
C ARG A 72 16.89 -1.50 -7.59
N GLU A 73 16.84 -0.32 -8.22
CA GLU A 73 16.42 0.92 -7.56
C GLU A 73 14.90 0.99 -7.56
N LEU A 74 14.31 0.98 -6.36
CA LEU A 74 12.87 0.94 -6.16
C LEU A 74 12.38 2.20 -5.43
N ASN A 75 11.21 2.69 -5.84
CA ASN A 75 10.47 3.75 -5.17
C ASN A 75 9.05 3.27 -4.93
N LEU A 76 8.61 3.35 -3.68
CA LEU A 76 7.26 2.98 -3.27
C LEU A 76 6.50 4.23 -2.81
N VAL A 77 5.27 4.36 -3.29
CA VAL A 77 4.31 5.37 -2.87
C VAL A 77 3.05 4.67 -2.40
N ALA A 78 2.61 4.93 -1.18
CA ALA A 78 1.38 4.39 -0.62
C ALA A 78 0.50 5.53 -0.14
N ILE A 79 -0.75 5.57 -0.60
CA ILE A 79 -1.72 6.64 -0.30
C ILE A 79 -3.04 6.00 0.13
N THR A 80 -3.55 6.42 1.28
CA THR A 80 -4.87 6.02 1.76
C THR A 80 -5.94 7.05 1.38
N SER A 81 -7.10 6.61 0.89
CA SER A 81 -8.24 7.47 0.55
C SER A 81 -9.55 6.88 1.08
N GLY A 82 -10.34 7.66 1.82
CA GLY A 82 -11.64 7.24 2.35
C GLY A 82 -12.79 7.56 1.40
N GLY A 83 -13.74 6.62 1.23
CA GLY A 83 -14.98 6.85 0.49
C GLY A 83 -15.94 7.72 1.30
N SER A 84 -16.18 8.96 0.87
CA SER A 84 -17.13 9.85 1.54
C SER A 84 -18.57 9.52 1.14
N GLN A 85 -19.25 8.74 1.97
CA GLN A 85 -20.70 8.89 2.16
C GLN A 85 -20.95 9.23 3.63
N ALA A 86 -21.25 10.51 3.86
CA ALA A 86 -21.63 11.14 5.13
C ALA A 86 -20.54 11.30 6.22
N VAL A 87 -19.84 12.43 6.17
CA VAL A 87 -19.47 13.31 7.30
C VAL A 87 -19.29 12.66 8.69
N PHE A 88 -18.20 11.91 8.94
CA PHE A 88 -17.67 11.74 10.30
C PHE A 88 -16.14 11.98 10.31
N TRP A 89 -15.79 13.25 10.24
CA TRP A 89 -14.44 13.81 10.06
C TRP A 89 -13.42 13.53 11.19
N LYS A 90 -13.77 12.78 12.25
CA LYS A 90 -12.89 12.57 13.42
C LYS A 90 -12.44 11.13 13.71
N LEU A 91 -13.04 10.12 13.08
CA LEU A 91 -12.66 8.71 13.29
C LEU A 91 -11.87 8.12 12.11
N ASN A 92 -12.08 8.63 10.90
CA ASN A 92 -11.36 8.14 9.71
C ASN A 92 -9.86 8.45 9.75
N PHE A 93 -9.44 9.57 10.38
CA PHE A 93 -8.01 9.94 10.45
C PHE A 93 -7.18 8.95 11.26
N TYR A 94 -7.70 8.51 12.41
CA TYR A 94 -7.04 7.48 13.23
C TYR A 94 -6.99 6.13 12.51
N GLY A 95 -8.03 5.77 11.76
CA GLY A 95 -8.07 4.53 11.00
C GLY A 95 -7.13 4.53 9.78
N GLU A 96 -7.06 5.66 9.06
CA GLU A 96 -6.20 5.85 7.89
C GLU A 96 -4.72 5.78 8.25
N ASP A 97 -4.32 6.54 9.29
CA ASP A 97 -2.93 6.62 9.70
C ASP A 97 -2.45 5.32 10.36
N ALA A 98 -3.30 4.67 11.16
CA ALA A 98 -2.99 3.37 11.74
C ALA A 98 -2.86 2.29 10.66
N PHE A 99 -3.73 2.29 9.64
CA PHE A 99 -3.64 1.33 8.55
C PHE A 99 -2.38 1.52 7.71
N LEU A 100 -2.06 2.77 7.36
CA LEU A 100 -0.82 3.08 6.65
C LEU A 100 0.40 2.73 7.51
N SER A 101 0.40 3.05 8.79
CA SER A 101 1.51 2.74 9.71
C SER A 101 1.70 1.24 9.87
N GLN A 102 0.63 0.45 9.95
CA GLN A 102 0.71 -1.01 9.96
C GLN A 102 1.30 -1.55 8.66
N PHE A 103 0.83 -1.05 7.50
CA PHE A 103 1.37 -1.43 6.20
C PHE A 103 2.87 -1.11 6.09
N VAL A 104 3.27 0.12 6.47
CA VAL A 104 4.67 0.57 6.46
C VAL A 104 5.53 -0.28 7.39
N GLY A 105 5.10 -0.56 8.62
CA GLY A 105 5.88 -1.38 9.55
C GLY A 105 6.15 -2.81 9.04
N HIS A 106 5.18 -3.42 8.35
CA HIS A 106 5.38 -4.72 7.72
C HIS A 106 6.28 -4.63 6.49
N LEU A 107 6.12 -3.60 5.65
CA LEU A 107 7.01 -3.32 4.52
C LEU A 107 8.46 -3.13 4.95
N ASP A 108 8.69 -2.38 6.02
CA ASP A 108 10.03 -2.10 6.55
C ASP A 108 10.74 -3.39 6.97
N THR A 109 9.99 -4.35 7.52
CA THR A 109 10.52 -5.67 7.87
C THR A 109 10.95 -6.46 6.63
N ILE A 110 10.24 -6.30 5.52
CA ILE A 110 10.52 -6.99 4.25
C ILE A 110 11.73 -6.34 3.55
N ILE A 111 11.71 -5.01 3.43
CA ILE A 111 12.80 -4.23 2.83
C ILE A 111 14.10 -4.41 3.63
N GLY A 112 14.02 -4.41 4.96
CA GLY A 112 15.17 -4.62 5.84
C GLY A 112 15.85 -5.98 5.67
N ARG A 113 15.12 -7.01 5.22
CA ARG A 113 15.68 -8.34 4.92
C ARG A 113 16.41 -8.41 3.58
N GLN A 114 16.10 -7.51 2.64
CA GLN A 114 16.73 -7.47 1.31
C GLN A 114 18.03 -6.63 1.27
N SER A 115 18.33 -5.90 2.34
CA SER A 115 19.51 -5.02 2.47
C SER A 115 20.69 -5.67 3.23
N ALA A 116 20.59 -6.96 3.55
CA ALA A 116 21.59 -7.73 4.29
C ALA A 116 22.36 -8.69 3.37
#